data_AF-A0A6P9B4J5-F1
#
_entry.id   AF-A0A6P9B4J5-F1
#
_cell.length_a   1.000
_cell.length_b   1.000
_cell.length_c   1.000
_cell.angle_alpha   90.00
_cell.angle_beta   90.00
_cell.angle_gamma   90.00
#
_symmetry.space_group_name_H-M   'P 1'
#
loop_
_entity.id
_entity.type
_entity.pdbx_description
1 polymer ?
#
loop_
_entity_poly.entity_id
_entity_poly.type
_entity_poly.pdbx_seq_one_letter_code
_entity_poly.pdbx_strand_id
1 'polypeptide(L)'
;MTAQLDFASTSYQMREDIHVFHGSISFTVPSGEVQGFKSFLQQRDIFQTHEDSFLEHFWTQTFRCLFPDSKMTKHNSEACSGQEKLESLPSLAFEMSMTGHSYSVYNAVYVVAHALHAFYQSKSKHRAVMEMENLKFQDLHAWQLHPFLQWVTFNNSAGETVFLGKHKELNTGFDITNLVIFPNNSFMRVKIGKVDVMASPGMRVTIDENKVVWHHSFRQIPPVSVCNPNCPPGSSKKKKEGAKFCCYDCSPCPPGKVSPEKAHPEK
;
A
#
# COMPACT_ATOMS: atom_id res chain seq x y z
N MET A 1 12.52 4.74 0.64
CA MET A 1 11.77 4.28 1.82
C MET A 1 10.41 4.97 1.80
N THR A 2 9.51 4.49 0.95
CA THR A 2 8.11 4.94 0.92
C THR A 2 7.43 4.25 2.08
N ALA A 3 7.40 4.91 3.24
CA ALA A 3 6.48 4.52 4.29
C ALA A 3 5.08 4.71 3.71
N GLN A 4 4.44 3.61 3.32
CA GLN A 4 2.99 3.61 3.24
C GLN A 4 2.52 4.10 4.62
N LEU A 5 1.53 4.99 4.66
CA LEU A 5 0.88 5.35 5.91
C LEU A 5 0.19 4.08 6.42
N ASP A 6 0.97 3.26 7.13
CA ASP A 6 0.50 2.15 7.94
C ASP A 6 -0.16 2.78 9.15
N PHE A 7 -1.43 3.14 8.95
CA PHE A 7 -2.35 3.58 10.00
C PHE A 7 -2.51 2.55 11.13
N ALA A 8 -1.89 1.37 11.00
CA ALA A 8 -1.83 0.31 12.00
C ALA A 8 -0.95 0.63 13.23
N SER A 9 0.00 1.57 13.15
CA SER A 9 0.95 1.79 14.26
C SER A 9 0.43 2.64 15.44
N THR A 10 -0.71 3.32 15.32
CA THR A 10 -1.23 4.13 16.44
C THR A 10 -2.75 4.12 16.52
N SER A 11 -3.30 2.96 16.88
CA SER A 11 -4.61 2.87 17.54
C SER A 11 -4.74 3.81 18.77
N TYR A 12 -3.60 4.29 19.31
CA TYR A 12 -3.54 5.25 20.41
C TYR A 12 -3.54 6.74 20.00
N GLN A 13 -3.24 7.14 18.76
CA GLN A 13 -3.18 8.57 18.37
C GLN A 13 -4.35 9.05 17.51
N MET A 14 -5.09 8.19 16.82
CA MET A 14 -6.21 8.62 15.96
C MET A 14 -7.56 8.75 16.69
N ARG A 15 -7.56 9.26 17.92
CA ARG A 15 -8.75 9.93 18.45
C ARG A 15 -8.87 11.37 17.95
N GLU A 16 -7.80 11.96 17.43
CA GLU A 16 -7.85 13.29 16.82
C GLU A 16 -8.20 13.22 15.33
N ASP A 17 -9.07 14.14 14.95
CA ASP A 17 -9.91 14.25 13.77
C ASP A 17 -9.37 13.60 12.47
N ILE A 18 -9.73 12.34 12.22
CA ILE A 18 -9.36 11.62 10.99
C ILE A 18 -9.83 12.37 9.73
N HIS A 19 -10.87 13.22 9.83
CA HIS A 19 -11.40 13.97 8.69
C HIS A 19 -10.38 14.93 8.09
N VAL A 20 -9.31 15.29 8.81
CA VAL A 20 -8.19 16.08 8.26
C VAL A 20 -7.52 15.36 7.07
N PHE A 21 -7.56 14.03 7.03
CA PHE A 21 -7.00 13.23 5.94
C PHE A 21 -7.99 12.99 4.78
N HIS A 22 -9.23 13.47 4.89
CA HIS A 22 -10.25 13.30 3.85
C HIS A 22 -9.79 13.99 2.55
N GLY A 23 -9.79 13.24 1.46
CA GLY A 23 -9.36 13.71 0.15
C GLY A 23 -7.83 13.72 -0.05
N SER A 24 -7.06 13.11 0.87
CA SER A 24 -5.62 12.90 0.67
C SER A 24 -5.35 11.94 -0.50
N ILE A 25 -4.24 12.15 -1.19
CA ILE A 25 -3.77 11.31 -2.30
C ILE A 25 -2.47 10.64 -1.87
N SER A 26 -2.35 9.34 -2.08
CA SER A 26 -1.18 8.55 -1.68
C SER A 26 -0.81 7.48 -2.70
N PHE A 27 0.42 7.00 -2.62
CA PHE A 27 0.90 5.86 -3.40
C PHE A 27 0.79 4.59 -2.56
N THR A 28 0.24 3.54 -3.14
CA THR A 28 0.09 2.24 -2.49
C THR A 28 0.69 1.14 -3.35
N VAL A 29 1.19 0.09 -2.69
CA VAL A 29 1.60 -1.12 -3.41
C VAL A 29 0.37 -1.71 -4.12
N PRO A 30 0.46 -2.03 -5.43
CA PRO A 30 -0.65 -2.62 -6.15
C PRO A 30 -1.13 -3.92 -5.51
N SER A 31 -2.44 -4.14 -5.47
CA SER A 31 -3.05 -5.40 -5.04
C SER A 31 -4.11 -5.88 -6.02
N GLY A 32 -4.20 -7.20 -6.15
CA GLY A 32 -5.27 -7.90 -6.86
C GLY A 32 -6.30 -8.48 -5.89
N GLU A 33 -7.50 -8.76 -6.38
CA GLU A 33 -8.53 -9.43 -5.60
C GLU A 33 -8.26 -10.95 -5.55
N VAL A 34 -7.83 -11.44 -4.38
CA VAL A 34 -7.65 -12.87 -4.15
C VAL A 34 -8.95 -13.48 -3.63
N GLN A 35 -9.57 -14.32 -4.47
CA GLN A 35 -10.80 -15.02 -4.13
C GLN A 35 -10.63 -15.87 -2.86
N GLY A 36 -11.60 -15.76 -1.94
CA GLY A 36 -11.60 -16.49 -0.67
C GLY A 36 -10.79 -15.84 0.46
N PHE A 37 -9.99 -14.79 0.23
CA PHE A 37 -9.23 -14.14 1.30
C PHE A 37 -10.11 -13.56 2.41
N LYS A 38 -11.20 -12.88 2.03
CA LYS A 38 -12.16 -12.35 3.00
C LYS A 38 -12.76 -13.49 3.84
N SER A 39 -13.24 -14.54 3.19
CA SER A 39 -13.82 -15.71 3.87
C SER A 39 -12.82 -16.40 4.82
N PHE A 40 -11.55 -16.47 4.42
CA PHE A 40 -10.48 -16.96 5.28
C PHE A 40 -10.30 -16.13 6.55
N LEU A 41 -10.34 -14.80 6.46
CA LEU A 41 -10.29 -13.91 7.64
C LEU A 41 -11.52 -14.08 8.54
N GLN A 42 -12.70 -14.26 7.95
CA GLN A 42 -13.96 -14.43 8.70
C GLN A 42 -14.03 -15.74 9.49
N GLN A 43 -13.37 -16.78 9.00
CA GLN A 43 -13.35 -18.11 9.62
C GLN A 43 -12.26 -18.27 10.69
N ARG A 44 -11.47 -17.22 10.97
CA ARG A 44 -10.46 -17.27 12.03
C ARG A 44 -11.12 -17.30 13.42
N ASP A 45 -11.01 -18.46 14.05
CA ASP A 45 -11.40 -18.72 15.43
C ASP A 45 -10.14 -18.75 16.32
N ILE A 46 -10.10 -17.89 17.33
CA ILE A 46 -8.95 -17.73 18.23
C ILE A 46 -8.71 -18.99 19.07
N PHE A 47 -9.78 -19.72 19.41
CA PHE A 47 -9.68 -20.92 20.26
C PHE A 47 -9.20 -22.15 19.51
N GLN A 48 -9.16 -22.12 18.17
CA GLN A 48 -8.53 -23.16 17.36
C GLN A 48 -7.02 -22.93 17.17
N THR A 49 -6.52 -21.75 17.54
CA THR A 49 -5.13 -21.33 17.36
C THR A 49 -4.39 -21.19 18.69
N HIS A 50 -4.62 -22.11 19.63
CA HIS A 50 -4.02 -22.11 20.98
C HIS A 50 -2.48 -22.08 21.01
N GLU A 51 -1.80 -22.30 19.88
CA GLU A 51 -0.33 -22.25 19.77
C GLU A 51 0.22 -20.91 19.24
N ASP A 52 -0.63 -19.98 18.82
CA ASP A 52 -0.19 -18.71 18.21
C ASP A 52 -0.25 -17.54 19.20
N SER A 53 0.83 -17.38 19.97
CA SER A 53 1.01 -16.24 20.90
C SER A 53 0.85 -14.86 20.26
N PHE A 54 1.04 -14.73 18.93
CA PHE A 54 0.83 -13.46 18.23
C PHE A 54 -0.67 -13.15 18.09
N LEU A 55 -1.49 -14.14 17.75
CA LEU A 55 -2.94 -13.95 17.62
C LEU A 55 -3.59 -13.57 18.96
N GLU A 56 -3.14 -14.18 20.05
CA GLU A 56 -3.58 -13.82 21.41
C GLU A 56 -3.32 -12.34 21.71
N HIS A 57 -2.09 -11.89 21.43
CA HIS A 57 -1.71 -10.49 21.64
C HIS A 57 -2.49 -9.54 20.74
N PHE A 58 -2.61 -9.88 19.46
CA PHE A 58 -3.39 -9.10 18.49
C PHE A 58 -4.85 -8.94 18.94
N TRP A 59 -5.50 -10.02 19.37
CA TRP A 59 -6.88 -9.97 19.84
C TRP A 59 -7.05 -9.12 21.10
N THR A 60 -6.15 -9.31 22.05
CA THR A 60 -6.11 -8.55 23.32
C THR A 60 -6.02 -7.04 23.04
N GLN A 61 -5.12 -6.63 22.15
CA GLN A 61 -4.93 -5.21 21.81
C GLN A 61 -6.10 -4.64 21.02
N THR A 62 -6.64 -5.43 20.09
CA THR A 62 -7.63 -4.97 19.12
C THR A 62 -9.02 -4.87 19.73
N PHE A 63 -9.43 -5.87 20.50
CA PHE A 63 -10.75 -5.93 21.14
C PHE A 63 -10.74 -5.45 22.60
N ARG A 64 -9.56 -5.13 23.16
CA ARG A 64 -9.38 -4.68 24.55
C ARG A 64 -9.99 -5.65 25.57
N CYS A 65 -9.81 -6.94 25.32
CA CYS A 65 -10.22 -8.03 26.18
C CYS A 65 -9.00 -8.81 26.67
N LEU A 66 -9.13 -9.60 27.74
CA LEU A 66 -8.03 -10.40 28.28
C LEU A 66 -8.33 -11.90 28.14
N PHE A 67 -7.29 -12.68 27.83
CA PHE A 67 -7.38 -14.14 27.90
C PHE A 67 -7.24 -14.63 29.34
N PRO A 68 -8.00 -15.68 29.74
CA PRO A 68 -8.03 -16.17 31.13
C PRO A 68 -6.67 -16.56 31.72
N ASP A 69 -5.72 -17.00 30.89
CA ASP A 69 -4.38 -17.44 31.31
C ASP A 69 -3.32 -16.33 31.26
N SER A 70 -3.66 -15.13 30.79
CA SER A 70 -2.72 -14.01 30.75
C SER A 70 -2.45 -13.49 32.17
N LYS A 71 -1.20 -13.60 32.63
CA LYS A 71 -0.73 -13.14 33.96
C LYS A 71 -0.73 -11.60 34.12
N MET A 72 -1.51 -10.87 33.33
CA MET A 72 -1.59 -9.41 33.39
C MET A 72 -2.71 -8.98 34.34
N THR A 73 -2.32 -8.14 35.30
CA THR A 73 -3.13 -7.68 36.42
C THR A 73 -4.41 -6.96 36.00
N LYS A 74 -5.50 -7.35 36.67
CA LYS A 74 -6.86 -6.80 36.61
C LYS A 74 -6.89 -5.27 36.70
N HIS A 75 -7.23 -4.62 35.60
CA HIS A 75 -7.93 -3.34 35.61
C HIS A 75 -8.99 -3.36 34.50
N ASN A 76 -10.27 -3.47 34.91
CA ASN A 76 -11.50 -3.16 34.14
C ASN A 76 -11.66 -3.73 32.71
N SER A 77 -10.90 -4.74 32.31
CA SER A 77 -10.98 -5.33 30.96
C SER A 77 -11.73 -6.66 31.05
N GLU A 78 -12.80 -6.80 30.25
CA GLU A 78 -13.61 -8.02 30.17
C GLU A 78 -12.81 -9.17 29.53
N ALA A 79 -13.20 -10.42 29.82
CA ALA A 79 -12.58 -11.58 29.20
C ALA A 79 -12.95 -11.67 27.71
N CYS A 80 -12.02 -12.11 26.86
CA CYS A 80 -12.33 -12.36 25.45
C CYS A 80 -13.34 -13.51 25.35
N SER A 81 -14.44 -13.28 24.62
CA SER A 81 -15.54 -14.24 24.43
C SER A 81 -15.25 -15.27 23.33
N GLY A 82 -14.31 -14.95 22.43
CA GLY A 82 -14.04 -15.66 21.17
C GLY A 82 -15.15 -15.55 20.13
N GLN A 83 -16.19 -14.76 20.40
CA GLN A 83 -17.23 -14.42 19.43
C GLN A 83 -16.94 -13.10 18.70
N GLU A 84 -15.82 -12.45 19.03
CA GLU A 84 -15.40 -11.23 18.37
C GLU A 84 -15.09 -11.48 16.89
N LYS A 85 -15.54 -10.56 16.04
CA LYS A 85 -15.38 -10.68 14.58
C LYS A 85 -14.48 -9.58 14.06
N LEU A 86 -13.49 -9.92 13.25
CA LEU A 86 -12.63 -8.93 12.57
C LEU A 86 -13.44 -7.93 11.74
N GLU A 87 -14.58 -8.36 11.18
CA GLU A 87 -15.50 -7.49 10.42
C GLU A 87 -16.16 -6.39 11.25
N SER A 88 -16.24 -6.58 12.57
CA SER A 88 -16.80 -5.57 13.47
C SER A 88 -15.85 -4.43 13.76
N LEU A 89 -14.56 -4.60 13.42
CA LEU A 89 -13.55 -3.59 13.64
C LEU A 89 -13.73 -2.43 12.65
N PRO A 90 -13.48 -1.18 13.10
CA PRO A 90 -13.37 -0.06 12.19
C PRO A 90 -12.32 -0.37 11.11
N SER A 91 -12.57 0.02 9.85
CA SER A 91 -11.63 -0.19 8.75
C SER A 91 -10.23 0.41 9.01
N LEU A 92 -10.14 1.38 9.94
CA LEU A 92 -8.90 2.00 10.41
C LEU A 92 -8.10 1.12 11.36
N ALA A 93 -8.78 0.27 12.10
CA ALA A 93 -8.14 -0.73 12.94
C ALA A 93 -7.75 -1.96 12.11
N PHE A 94 -8.61 -2.39 11.16
CA PHE A 94 -8.35 -3.57 10.36
C PHE A 94 -9.06 -3.54 9.00
N GLU A 95 -8.31 -3.74 7.92
CA GLU A 95 -8.84 -3.84 6.56
C GLU A 95 -9.16 -5.30 6.22
N MET A 96 -10.44 -5.62 5.98
CA MET A 96 -10.89 -6.97 5.57
C MET A 96 -10.47 -7.33 4.12
N SER A 97 -10.11 -6.34 3.31
CA SER A 97 -9.57 -6.53 1.96
C SER A 97 -8.06 -6.73 2.00
N MET A 98 -7.53 -7.49 1.04
CA MET A 98 -6.10 -7.71 0.95
C MET A 98 -5.36 -6.40 0.61
N THR A 99 -4.52 -5.94 1.53
CA THR A 99 -3.66 -4.77 1.31
C THR A 99 -2.54 -5.11 0.31
N GLY A 100 -1.92 -4.10 -0.30
CA GLY A 100 -0.76 -4.29 -1.17
C GLY A 100 0.39 -5.06 -0.50
N HIS A 101 0.60 -4.87 0.81
CA HIS A 101 1.59 -5.62 1.57
C HIS A 101 1.19 -7.08 1.77
N SER A 102 -0.06 -7.33 2.17
CA SER A 102 -0.59 -8.70 2.30
C SER A 102 -0.54 -9.45 0.96
N TYR A 103 -0.83 -8.75 -0.15
CA TYR A 103 -0.73 -9.29 -1.50
C TYR A 103 0.70 -9.60 -1.92
N SER A 104 1.66 -8.74 -1.53
CA SER A 104 3.08 -8.99 -1.75
C SER A 104 3.56 -10.23 -0.99
N VAL A 105 3.14 -10.41 0.27
CA VAL A 105 3.44 -11.60 1.07
C VAL A 105 2.82 -12.84 0.45
N TYR A 106 1.55 -12.76 0.04
CA TYR A 106 0.85 -13.82 -0.68
C TYR A 106 1.64 -14.28 -1.92
N ASN A 107 2.02 -13.35 -2.79
CA ASN A 107 2.80 -13.67 -3.98
C ASN A 107 4.19 -14.20 -3.64
N ALA A 108 4.86 -13.69 -2.61
CA ALA A 108 6.17 -14.18 -2.17
C ALA A 108 6.13 -15.65 -1.73
N VAL A 109 5.10 -16.07 -1.02
CA VAL A 109 4.90 -17.49 -0.64
C VAL A 109 4.75 -18.36 -1.89
N TYR A 110 3.97 -17.91 -2.88
CA TYR A 110 3.82 -18.64 -4.14
C TYR A 110 5.12 -18.68 -4.96
N VAL A 111 5.91 -17.61 -4.97
CA VAL A 111 7.23 -17.61 -5.62
C VAL A 111 8.12 -18.72 -5.05
N VAL A 112 8.17 -18.85 -3.72
CA VAL A 112 8.94 -19.92 -3.06
C VAL A 112 8.36 -21.30 -3.38
N ALA A 113 7.04 -21.46 -3.35
CA ALA A 113 6.37 -22.72 -3.68
C ALA A 113 6.67 -23.16 -5.13
N HIS A 114 6.60 -22.25 -6.10
CA HIS A 114 6.94 -22.52 -7.49
C HIS A 114 8.43 -22.84 -7.69
N ALA A 115 9.33 -22.15 -6.99
CA ALA A 115 10.76 -22.45 -7.03
C ALA A 115 11.06 -23.86 -6.48
N LEU A 116 10.44 -24.23 -5.36
CA LEU A 116 10.56 -25.57 -4.78
C LEU A 116 10.02 -26.63 -5.74
N HIS A 117 8.85 -26.38 -6.33
CA HIS A 117 8.26 -27.29 -7.30
C HIS A 117 9.17 -27.51 -8.52
N ALA A 118 9.75 -26.44 -9.07
CA ALA A 118 10.71 -26.53 -10.18
C ALA A 118 11.99 -27.28 -9.77
N PHE A 119 12.50 -27.04 -8.57
CA PHE A 119 13.64 -27.79 -8.01
C PHE A 119 13.35 -29.29 -7.99
N TYR A 120 12.20 -29.71 -7.44
CA TYR A 120 11.83 -31.12 -7.36
C TYR A 120 11.58 -31.76 -8.71
N GLN A 121 10.93 -31.06 -9.64
CA GLN A 121 10.78 -31.55 -11.02
C GLN A 121 12.13 -31.79 -11.69
N SER A 122 13.12 -30.90 -11.49
CA SER A 122 14.45 -31.08 -12.06
C SER A 122 15.15 -32.34 -11.51
N LYS A 123 15.04 -32.58 -10.20
CA LYS A 123 15.60 -33.77 -9.55
C LYS A 123 14.92 -35.06 -10.01
N SER A 124 13.60 -35.04 -10.18
CA SER A 124 12.83 -36.18 -10.69
C SER A 124 13.19 -36.53 -12.14
N LYS A 125 13.36 -35.53 -13.03
CA LYS A 125 13.80 -35.75 -14.42
C LYS A 125 15.21 -36.34 -14.52
N HIS A 126 16.11 -35.96 -13.62
CA HIS A 126 17.44 -36.58 -13.53
C HIS A 126 17.44 -37.97 -12.88
N ARG A 127 16.40 -38.32 -12.10
CA ARG A 127 16.24 -39.63 -11.44
C ARG A 127 15.45 -40.66 -12.23
N ALA A 128 14.87 -40.32 -13.39
CA ALA A 128 14.37 -41.35 -14.31
C ALA A 128 15.49 -42.26 -14.88
N VAL A 129 16.76 -41.98 -14.54
CA VAL A 129 17.95 -42.76 -14.92
C VAL A 129 18.55 -43.59 -13.76
N MET A 130 18.21 -43.34 -12.49
CA MET A 130 18.65 -44.18 -11.36
C MET A 130 17.65 -44.18 -10.20
N GLU A 131 17.44 -45.35 -9.61
CA GLU A 131 16.42 -45.79 -8.66
C GLU A 131 15.79 -44.76 -7.70
N MET A 132 14.51 -45.03 -7.46
CA MET A 132 13.54 -44.25 -6.70
C MET A 132 13.80 -44.32 -5.18
N GLU A 133 14.86 -43.68 -4.70
CA GLU A 133 15.05 -43.46 -3.26
C GLU A 133 14.35 -42.18 -2.79
N ASN A 134 13.38 -42.34 -1.90
CA ASN A 134 12.68 -41.32 -1.12
C ASN A 134 13.41 -39.97 -0.98
N LEU A 135 12.88 -38.92 -1.64
CA LEU A 135 13.31 -37.54 -1.44
C LEU A 135 12.96 -37.11 0.00
N LYS A 136 13.90 -37.23 0.92
CA LYS A 136 13.79 -36.58 2.22
C LYS A 136 13.91 -35.07 2.00
N PHE A 137 12.88 -34.32 2.42
CA PHE A 137 12.88 -32.84 2.42
C PHE A 137 14.06 -32.23 3.22
N GLN A 138 14.74 -33.03 4.04
CA GLN A 138 15.67 -32.61 5.07
C GLN A 138 17.04 -32.14 4.55
N ASP A 139 17.38 -32.36 3.27
CA ASP A 139 18.71 -32.04 2.73
C ASP A 139 18.72 -30.83 1.78
N LEU A 140 17.63 -30.05 1.70
CA LEU A 140 17.58 -28.85 0.86
C LEU A 140 18.29 -27.68 1.54
N HIS A 141 19.40 -27.24 0.97
CA HIS A 141 20.04 -25.99 1.39
C HIS A 141 19.47 -24.78 0.63
N ALA A 142 19.29 -23.65 1.31
CA ALA A 142 18.72 -22.43 0.73
C ALA A 142 19.43 -21.96 -0.57
N TRP A 143 20.75 -22.13 -0.65
CA TRP A 143 21.53 -21.76 -1.84
C TRP A 143 21.20 -22.62 -3.07
N GLN A 144 20.71 -23.86 -2.88
CA GLN A 144 20.30 -24.74 -3.98
C GLN A 144 19.00 -24.28 -4.63
N LEU A 145 18.18 -23.51 -3.90
CA LEU A 145 16.92 -22.96 -4.40
C LEU A 145 17.14 -21.65 -5.16
N HIS A 146 18.25 -20.94 -4.92
CA HIS A 146 18.53 -19.63 -5.49
C HIS A 146 18.46 -19.58 -7.03
N PRO A 147 18.98 -20.56 -7.79
CA PRO A 147 18.86 -20.56 -9.25
C PRO A 147 17.40 -20.66 -9.71
N PHE A 148 16.55 -21.39 -8.97
CA PHE A 148 15.14 -21.57 -9.31
C PHE A 148 14.34 -20.31 -9.03
N LEU A 149 14.66 -19.58 -7.95
CA LEU A 149 14.04 -18.30 -7.61
C LEU A 149 14.25 -17.21 -8.68
N GLN A 150 15.36 -17.25 -9.42
CA GLN A 150 15.69 -16.24 -10.44
C GLN A 150 14.83 -16.30 -11.71
N TRP A 151 14.11 -17.40 -11.92
CA TRP A 151 13.36 -17.65 -13.16
C TRP A 151 11.92 -18.09 -12.91
N VAL A 152 11.39 -17.79 -11.72
CA VAL A 152 9.99 -18.09 -11.40
C VAL A 152 9.09 -17.17 -12.22
N THR A 153 8.18 -17.79 -12.98
CA THR A 153 7.07 -17.11 -13.66
C THR A 153 5.83 -17.97 -13.50
N PHE A 154 4.74 -17.37 -13.04
CA PHE A 154 3.44 -18.03 -12.90
C PHE A 154 2.31 -17.01 -12.95
N ASN A 155 1.10 -17.49 -13.22
CA ASN A 155 -0.11 -16.70 -13.06
C ASN A 155 -0.69 -16.96 -11.68
N ASN A 156 -0.91 -15.92 -10.90
CA ASN A 156 -1.54 -16.05 -9.59
C ASN A 156 -3.06 -16.17 -9.72
N SER A 157 -3.73 -16.46 -8.60
CA SER A 157 -5.19 -16.62 -8.56
C SER A 157 -5.97 -15.32 -8.84
N ALA A 158 -5.33 -14.16 -8.78
CA ALA A 158 -5.92 -12.88 -9.17
C ALA A 158 -5.82 -12.63 -10.68
N GLY A 159 -5.24 -13.55 -11.45
CA GLY A 159 -5.11 -13.46 -12.91
C GLY A 159 -3.89 -12.66 -13.38
N GLU A 160 -2.96 -12.32 -12.48
CA GLU A 160 -1.76 -11.56 -12.81
C GLU A 160 -0.54 -12.47 -13.02
N THR A 161 0.28 -12.16 -14.01
CA THR A 161 1.56 -12.84 -14.22
C THR A 161 2.62 -12.27 -13.26
N VAL A 162 3.05 -13.08 -12.30
CA VAL A 162 4.14 -12.78 -11.38
C VAL A 162 5.43 -13.34 -11.96
N PHE A 163 6.43 -12.50 -12.12
CA PHE A 163 7.76 -12.92 -12.59
C PHE A 163 8.87 -12.29 -11.74
N LEU A 164 9.85 -13.10 -11.33
CA LEU A 164 11.12 -12.59 -10.77
C LEU A 164 12.14 -12.56 -11.92
N GLY A 165 12.47 -11.38 -12.42
CA GLY A 165 13.46 -11.23 -13.49
C GLY A 165 14.92 -11.31 -12.99
N LYS A 166 15.87 -11.23 -13.93
CA LYS A 166 17.33 -11.23 -13.67
C LYS A 166 17.78 -10.14 -12.68
N HIS A 167 17.05 -9.03 -12.59
CA HIS A 167 17.33 -7.90 -11.69
C HIS A 167 16.65 -8.04 -10.31
N LYS A 168 15.93 -9.14 -10.04
CA LYS A 168 15.29 -9.48 -8.74
C LYS A 168 14.29 -8.45 -8.21
N GLU A 169 13.83 -7.53 -9.05
CA GLU A 169 12.84 -6.51 -8.72
C GLU A 169 11.53 -6.78 -9.46
N LEU A 170 10.41 -6.64 -8.73
CA LEU A 170 9.08 -6.64 -9.30
C LEU A 170 8.77 -5.21 -9.76
N ASN A 171 8.85 -4.96 -11.08
CA ASN A 171 8.58 -3.65 -11.67
C ASN A 171 7.07 -3.38 -11.79
N THR A 172 6.31 -3.52 -10.69
CA THR A 172 4.85 -3.42 -10.68
C THR A 172 4.32 -1.99 -10.60
N GLY A 173 5.19 -1.01 -10.36
CA GLY A 173 4.79 0.39 -10.19
C GLY A 173 4.01 0.62 -8.91
N PHE A 174 3.16 1.65 -8.90
CA PHE A 174 2.34 2.02 -7.75
C PHE A 174 0.91 2.34 -8.15
N ASP A 175 -0.03 2.03 -7.28
CA ASP A 175 -1.38 2.55 -7.39
C ASP A 175 -1.46 3.93 -6.73
N ILE A 176 -2.17 4.86 -7.36
CA ILE A 176 -2.45 6.18 -6.80
C ILE A 176 -3.87 6.11 -6.24
N THR A 177 -3.99 6.31 -4.93
CA THR A 177 -5.25 6.18 -4.21
C THR A 177 -5.64 7.50 -3.55
N ASN A 178 -6.94 7.73 -3.47
CA ASN A 178 -7.55 8.83 -2.75
C ASN A 178 -8.29 8.30 -1.52
N LEU A 179 -8.06 8.91 -0.36
CA LEU A 179 -8.68 8.50 0.90
C LEU A 179 -10.01 9.23 1.10
N VAL A 180 -11.11 8.48 1.05
CA VAL A 180 -12.46 9.00 1.25
C VAL A 180 -12.95 8.57 2.62
N ILE A 181 -13.19 9.54 3.50
CA ILE A 181 -13.70 9.32 4.86
C ILE A 181 -15.18 9.68 4.92
N PHE A 182 -15.99 8.77 5.43
CA PHE A 182 -17.44 8.91 5.56
C PHE A 182 -17.83 9.47 6.95
N PRO A 183 -19.06 10.01 7.10
CA PRO A 183 -19.52 10.59 8.37
C PRO A 183 -19.57 9.60 9.55
N ASN A 184 -19.59 8.29 9.29
CA ASN A 184 -19.55 7.24 10.31
C ASN A 184 -18.12 6.84 10.71
N ASN A 185 -17.11 7.66 10.37
CA ASN A 185 -15.68 7.39 10.57
C ASN A 185 -15.12 6.15 9.85
N SER A 186 -15.90 5.54 8.96
CA SER A 186 -15.36 4.57 8.00
C SER A 186 -14.61 5.30 6.89
N PHE A 187 -13.71 4.60 6.20
CA PHE A 187 -13.05 5.15 5.01
C PHE A 187 -12.93 4.11 3.92
N MET A 188 -12.69 4.60 2.71
CA MET A 188 -12.33 3.82 1.55
C MET A 188 -11.12 4.43 0.87
N ARG A 189 -10.19 3.57 0.44
CA ARG A 189 -9.12 3.95 -0.49
C ARG A 189 -9.60 3.68 -1.90
N VAL A 190 -9.84 4.75 -2.65
CA VAL A 190 -10.30 4.65 -4.04
C VAL A 190 -9.09 4.76 -4.95
N LYS A 191 -8.86 3.77 -5.81
CA LYS A 191 -7.84 3.87 -6.86
C LYS A 191 -8.24 4.91 -7.89
N ILE A 192 -7.49 6.00 -7.95
CA ILE A 192 -7.69 7.12 -8.88
C ILE A 192 -6.66 7.12 -10.01
N GLY A 193 -5.62 6.30 -9.93
CA GLY A 193 -4.54 6.32 -10.91
C GLY A 193 -3.50 5.23 -10.69
N LYS A 194 -2.43 5.31 -11.48
CA LYS A 194 -1.26 4.44 -11.35
C LYS A 194 0.02 5.12 -11.82
N VAL A 195 1.13 4.66 -11.27
CA VAL A 195 2.49 4.93 -11.71
C VAL A 195 3.00 3.70 -12.45
N ASP A 196 3.26 3.85 -13.75
CA ASP A 196 3.84 2.82 -14.60
C ASP A 196 5.32 3.14 -14.84
N VAL A 197 6.20 2.32 -14.25
CA VAL A 197 7.66 2.51 -14.34
C VAL A 197 8.19 2.14 -15.72
N MET A 198 7.45 1.33 -16.48
CA MET A 198 7.83 0.86 -17.81
C MET A 198 7.33 1.78 -18.93
N ALA A 199 6.45 2.73 -18.62
CA ALA A 199 5.93 3.69 -19.58
C ALA A 199 6.96 4.75 -20.00
N SER A 200 6.76 5.32 -21.19
CA SER A 200 7.60 6.39 -21.74
C SER A 200 7.60 7.65 -20.84
N PRO A 201 8.67 8.46 -20.87
CA PRO A 201 8.71 9.73 -20.14
C PRO A 201 7.48 10.59 -20.48
N GLY A 202 6.75 11.05 -19.46
CA GLY A 202 5.49 11.79 -19.60
C GLY A 202 4.21 10.96 -19.48
N MET A 203 4.26 9.64 -19.66
CA MET A 203 3.12 8.71 -19.46
C MET A 203 3.26 7.83 -18.22
N ARG A 204 4.30 8.06 -17.42
CA ARG A 204 4.60 7.28 -16.19
C ARG A 204 3.55 7.45 -15.10
N VAL A 205 2.81 8.54 -15.08
CA VAL A 205 1.81 8.83 -14.05
C VAL A 205 0.49 9.10 -14.74
N THR A 206 -0.54 8.35 -14.35
CA THR A 206 -1.91 8.53 -14.84
C THR A 206 -2.83 8.73 -13.66
N ILE A 207 -3.62 9.80 -13.69
CA ILE A 207 -4.60 10.14 -12.65
C ILE A 207 -5.91 10.47 -13.37
N ASP A 208 -6.99 9.84 -12.93
CA ASP A 208 -8.36 10.14 -13.34
C ASP A 208 -8.93 11.21 -12.39
N GLU A 209 -8.84 12.46 -12.82
CA GLU A 209 -9.26 13.62 -12.02
C GLU A 209 -10.74 13.55 -11.62
N ASN A 210 -11.59 12.88 -12.41
CA ASN A 210 -13.02 12.75 -12.11
C ASN A 210 -13.31 11.83 -10.90
N LYS A 211 -12.34 10.99 -10.51
CA LYS A 211 -12.46 10.11 -9.34
C LYS A 211 -11.87 10.72 -8.08
N VAL A 212 -11.22 11.88 -8.18
CA VAL A 212 -10.59 12.53 -7.03
C VAL A 212 -11.66 13.22 -6.19
N VAL A 213 -11.79 12.80 -4.94
CA VAL A 213 -12.55 13.50 -3.93
C VAL A 213 -11.60 14.43 -3.19
N TRP A 214 -11.88 15.72 -3.23
CA TRP A 214 -11.12 16.73 -2.50
C TRP A 214 -11.69 16.95 -1.10
N HIS A 215 -10.86 17.51 -0.20
CA HIS A 215 -11.32 17.91 1.13
C HIS A 215 -12.56 18.82 1.05
N HIS A 216 -13.51 18.66 1.97
CA HIS A 216 -14.80 19.36 1.95
C HIS A 216 -14.65 20.89 1.90
N SER A 217 -13.57 21.42 2.49
CA SER A 217 -13.20 22.85 2.42
C SER A 217 -12.99 23.39 1.00
N PHE A 218 -12.69 22.52 0.02
CA PHE A 218 -12.40 22.92 -1.36
C PHE A 218 -13.60 22.77 -2.30
N ARG A 219 -14.79 22.41 -1.81
CA ARG A 219 -16.02 22.26 -2.62
C ARG A 219 -15.82 21.41 -3.89
N GLN A 220 -15.04 20.33 -3.76
CA GLN A 220 -14.68 19.42 -4.87
C GLN A 220 -13.90 20.08 -6.02
N ILE A 221 -13.17 21.15 -5.75
CA ILE A 221 -12.29 21.81 -6.72
C ILE A 221 -10.83 21.52 -6.32
N PRO A 222 -9.93 21.24 -7.28
CA PRO A 222 -8.51 21.11 -7.00
C PRO A 222 -7.96 22.34 -6.26
N PRO A 223 -7.27 22.16 -5.13
CA PRO A 223 -6.72 23.27 -4.37
C PRO A 223 -5.60 23.96 -5.15
N VAL A 224 -5.63 25.29 -5.15
CA VAL A 224 -4.55 26.09 -5.73
C VAL A 224 -3.41 26.18 -4.72
N SER A 225 -2.31 25.48 -5.01
CA SER A 225 -1.12 25.42 -4.15
C SER A 225 0.07 26.16 -4.77
N VAL A 226 -0.07 27.48 -4.95
CA VAL A 226 1.02 28.36 -5.45
C VAL A 226 1.41 29.39 -4.40
N CYS A 227 2.68 29.79 -4.38
CA CYS A 227 3.16 30.81 -3.43
C CYS A 227 2.58 32.20 -3.73
N ASN A 228 2.44 32.52 -5.02
CA ASN A 228 1.95 33.80 -5.52
C ASN A 228 1.09 33.55 -6.78
N PRO A 229 0.07 34.38 -7.05
CA PRO A 229 -0.64 34.33 -8.32
C PRO A 229 0.28 34.66 -9.50
N ASN A 230 -0.13 34.28 -10.72
CA ASN A 230 0.58 34.67 -11.93
C ASN A 230 0.57 36.19 -12.10
N CYS A 231 1.69 36.76 -12.56
CA CYS A 231 1.76 38.19 -12.81
C CYS A 231 0.81 38.61 -13.95
N PRO A 232 0.10 39.74 -13.81
CA PRO A 232 -0.76 40.24 -14.86
C PRO A 232 0.06 40.70 -16.07
N PRO A 233 -0.56 40.79 -17.27
CA PRO A 233 0.07 41.39 -18.44
C PRO A 233 0.64 42.79 -18.12
N GLY A 234 1.77 43.13 -18.73
CA GLY A 234 2.51 44.38 -18.44
C GLY A 234 3.34 44.35 -17.15
N SER A 235 3.38 43.22 -16.44
CA SER A 235 4.26 43.00 -15.29
C SER A 235 5.20 41.81 -15.50
N SER A 236 6.36 41.86 -14.87
CA SER A 236 7.37 40.80 -14.84
C SER A 236 7.62 40.31 -13.42
N LYS A 237 8.09 39.06 -13.31
CA LYS A 237 8.46 38.47 -12.03
C LYS A 237 9.74 39.11 -11.49
N LYS A 238 9.69 39.58 -10.25
CA LYS A 238 10.83 40.10 -9.52
C LYS A 238 11.15 39.16 -8.37
N LYS A 239 12.40 38.70 -8.30
CA LYS A 239 12.89 37.85 -7.21
C LYS A 239 12.65 38.55 -5.87
N LYS A 240 12.06 37.83 -4.92
CA LYS A 240 11.89 38.27 -3.55
C LYS A 240 13.08 37.79 -2.73
N GLU A 241 13.92 38.70 -2.26
CA GLU A 241 15.07 38.35 -1.43
C GLU A 241 14.62 37.64 -0.15
N GLY A 242 15.36 36.59 0.24
CA GLY A 242 15.00 35.71 1.37
C GLY A 242 13.91 34.67 1.09
N ALA A 243 13.19 34.73 -0.04
CA ALA A 243 12.16 33.75 -0.40
C ALA A 243 12.67 32.61 -1.31
N LYS A 244 11.90 31.52 -1.40
CA LYS A 244 12.16 30.40 -2.33
C LYS A 244 11.94 30.83 -3.78
N PHE A 245 12.55 30.12 -4.74
CA PHE A 245 12.53 30.51 -6.16
C PHE A 245 11.12 30.64 -6.77
N CYS A 246 10.15 29.85 -6.30
CA CYS A 246 8.77 29.89 -6.77
C CYS A 246 7.98 31.09 -6.22
N CYS A 247 8.54 31.84 -5.27
CA CYS A 247 7.92 33.01 -4.64
C CYS A 247 8.53 34.30 -5.18
N TYR A 248 7.70 35.14 -5.78
CA TYR A 248 8.14 36.36 -6.47
C TYR A 248 7.12 37.48 -6.33
N ASP A 249 7.58 38.72 -6.48
CA ASP A 249 6.72 39.89 -6.61
C ASP A 249 6.47 40.21 -8.09
N CYS A 250 5.39 40.89 -8.40
CA CYS A 250 5.12 41.38 -9.76
C CYS A 250 5.49 42.86 -9.86
N SER A 251 6.41 43.20 -10.74
CA SER A 251 6.84 44.58 -10.99
C SER A 251 6.48 45.00 -12.43
N PRO A 252 6.03 46.25 -12.65
CA PRO A 252 5.75 46.74 -14.00
C PRO A 252 6.93 46.55 -14.94
N CYS A 253 6.66 46.24 -16.20
CA CYS A 253 7.71 46.17 -17.20
C CYS A 253 8.39 47.55 -17.34
N PRO A 254 9.72 47.58 -17.47
CA PRO A 254 10.42 48.81 -17.74
C PRO A 254 10.00 49.38 -19.11
N PRO A 255 10.14 50.71 -19.32
CA PRO A 255 9.78 51.34 -20.58
C PRO A 255 10.38 50.61 -21.79
N GLY A 256 9.56 50.38 -22.82
CA GLY A 256 9.97 49.68 -24.04
C GLY A 256 9.96 48.15 -23.97
N LYS A 257 9.59 47.53 -22.84
CA LYS A 257 9.38 46.08 -22.73
C LYS A 257 7.90 45.75 -22.55
N VAL A 258 7.46 44.65 -23.13
CA VAL A 258 6.08 44.14 -23.04
C VAL A 258 6.09 42.73 -22.48
N SER A 259 5.15 42.45 -21.57
CA SER A 259 4.82 41.10 -21.10
C SER A 259 3.38 40.80 -21.53
N PRO A 260 3.19 40.16 -22.70
CA PRO A 260 1.87 40.02 -23.32
C PRO A 260 0.99 38.95 -22.65
N GLU A 261 1.61 37.95 -22.01
CA GLU A 261 0.91 36.85 -21.35
C GLU A 261 1.14 36.85 -19.83
N LYS A 262 0.26 36.15 -19.10
CA LYS A 262 0.48 35.89 -17.68
C LYS A 262 1.73 35.02 -17.52
N ALA A 263 2.78 35.55 -16.88
CA ALA A 263 4.02 34.80 -16.69
C ALA A 263 3.76 33.55 -15.83
N HIS A 264 3.72 32.37 -16.46
CA HIS A 264 3.56 31.08 -15.76
C HIS A 264 4.80 30.75 -14.92
N PRO A 265 4.66 30.04 -13.78
CA PRO A 265 5.81 29.43 -13.13
C PRO A 265 6.50 28.51 -14.13
N GLU A 266 7.79 28.79 -14.40
CA GLU A 266 8.63 27.84 -15.13
C GLU A 266 8.65 26.53 -14.32
N LYS A 267 8.38 25.40 -15.01
CA LYS A 267 8.43 24.05 -14.44
C LYS A 267 9.87 23.64 -14.17
#